data_AF-A0A9D1UC89-F1
#
_entry.id   AF-A0A9D1UC89-F1
#
_cell.length_a   1.000
_cell.length_b   1.000
_cell.length_c   1.000
_cell.angle_alpha   90.00
_cell.angle_beta   90.00
_cell.angle_gamma   90.00
#
_symmetry.space_group_name_H-M   'P 1'
#
loop_
_entity.id
_entity.type
_entity.pdbx_description
1 polymer ?
#
loop_
_entity_poly.entity_id
_entity_poly.type
_entity_poly.pdbx_seq_one_letter_code
_entity_poly.pdbx_strand_id
1 'polypeptide(L)'
;MPRDINRILIEAAVKKALKDMEESPKRAARNLVDLGADFSGGRFQKRFLGVAQKMLCNEDSAYYELITDMITHVDREILLEFGINLGYNSCTRGAAKIRSIEAQRNFNIPWSLSLVIEEKELEEKGDVYASLLEQGTALGIYTYLLFLQSGDPKRLFSLVKGRPDCAFVVFLKGVQVTKEYREMAGAVKNVMTAVCGEEAMEEACGALRKDGLLYGVYGKYSQGNKDGILNGSWLAAMKKGKPYFAFLAAKEGCTDQTRREVYEYVLTVRNSQSQPVVLMDLKQDTLTIDGIISDGICMAAFDPKGQLHTNEGMKEGEQYNIFQNSLESILQDAMKIQD
;
A
#
# COMPACT_ATOMS: atom_id res chain seq x y z
N MET A 1 -3.01 -24.41 -5.87
CA MET A 1 -1.56 -24.25 -6.17
C MET A 1 -0.75 -24.86 -5.03
N PRO A 2 0.36 -25.56 -5.29
CA PRO A 2 1.26 -26.00 -4.24
C PRO A 2 1.75 -24.77 -3.46
N ARG A 3 1.63 -24.78 -2.13
CA ARG A 3 2.19 -23.70 -1.31
C ARG A 3 3.71 -23.77 -1.43
N ASP A 4 4.29 -22.70 -1.97
CA ASP A 4 5.72 -22.48 -2.04
C ASP A 4 6.37 -22.70 -0.67
N ILE A 5 7.39 -23.56 -0.59
CA ILE A 5 8.09 -23.91 0.66
C ILE A 5 8.62 -22.63 1.34
N ASN A 6 9.09 -21.66 0.56
CA ASN A 6 9.57 -20.38 1.09
C ASN A 6 8.45 -19.58 1.76
N ARG A 7 7.24 -19.58 1.18
CA ARG A 7 6.07 -18.96 1.81
C ARG A 7 5.77 -19.62 3.16
N ILE A 8 5.77 -20.94 3.22
CA ILE A 8 5.48 -21.68 4.46
C ILE A 8 6.49 -21.32 5.57
N LEU A 9 7.77 -21.27 5.22
CA LEU A 9 8.84 -20.94 6.18
C LEU A 9 8.71 -19.49 6.68
N ILE A 10 8.48 -18.53 5.78
CA ILE A 10 8.31 -17.12 6.15
C ILE A 10 7.04 -16.94 6.99
N GLU A 11 5.93 -17.56 6.60
CA GLU A 11 4.67 -17.50 7.35
C GLU A 11 4.83 -18.08 8.76
N ALA A 12 5.50 -19.22 8.90
CA ALA A 12 5.79 -19.82 10.21
C ALA A 12 6.64 -18.89 11.08
N ALA A 13 7.61 -18.20 10.47
CA ALA A 13 8.48 -17.30 11.20
C ALA A 13 7.83 -15.97 11.56
N VAL A 14 6.98 -15.40 10.69
CA VAL A 14 6.14 -14.24 11.00
C VAL A 14 5.17 -14.60 12.13
N LYS A 15 4.51 -15.77 12.07
CA LYS A 15 3.63 -16.26 13.16
C LYS A 15 4.38 -16.35 14.48
N LYS A 16 5.60 -16.91 14.45
CA LYS A 16 6.45 -16.99 15.64
C LYS A 16 6.81 -15.60 16.15
N ALA A 17 7.24 -14.69 15.28
CA ALA A 17 7.57 -13.32 15.67
C ALA A 17 6.38 -12.59 16.28
N LEU A 18 5.19 -12.69 15.69
CA LEU A 18 3.96 -12.09 16.24
C LEU A 18 3.62 -12.64 17.63
N LYS A 19 3.87 -13.93 17.88
CA LYS A 19 3.70 -14.55 19.20
C LYS A 19 4.76 -14.06 20.19
N ASP A 20 6.02 -14.07 19.79
CA ASP A 20 7.16 -13.65 20.64
C ASP A 20 7.09 -12.15 20.97
N MET A 21 6.45 -11.34 20.11
CA MET A 21 6.21 -9.92 20.35
C MET A 21 5.25 -9.64 21.51
N GLU A 22 4.44 -10.61 21.96
CA GLU A 22 3.62 -10.45 23.17
C GLU A 22 4.46 -10.38 24.44
N GLU A 23 5.57 -11.11 24.46
CA GLU A 23 6.48 -11.19 25.61
C GLU A 23 7.63 -10.19 25.47
N SER A 24 8.13 -9.96 24.25
CA SER A 24 9.29 -9.11 23.99
C SER A 24 9.18 -8.37 22.64
N PRO A 25 8.31 -7.34 22.55
CA PRO A 25 8.01 -6.63 21.29
C PRO A 25 9.26 -6.12 20.56
N LYS A 26 10.18 -5.47 21.30
CA LYS A 26 11.39 -4.89 20.70
C LYS A 26 12.29 -5.95 20.07
N ARG A 27 12.57 -7.03 20.80
CA ARG A 27 13.47 -8.10 20.36
C ARG A 27 12.88 -8.86 19.19
N ALA A 28 11.60 -9.22 19.28
CA ALA A 28 10.93 -9.97 18.23
C ALA A 28 10.77 -9.15 16.94
N ALA A 29 10.56 -7.82 17.05
CA ALA A 29 10.57 -6.92 15.89
C ALA A 29 11.92 -6.89 15.17
N ARG A 30 13.03 -6.76 15.90
CA ARG A 30 14.38 -6.83 15.31
C ARG A 30 14.63 -8.17 14.62
N ASN A 31 14.34 -9.27 15.33
CA ASN A 31 14.51 -10.62 14.80
C ASN A 31 13.71 -10.83 13.50
N LEU A 32 12.48 -10.30 13.41
CA LEU A 32 11.67 -10.43 12.21
C LEU A 32 12.29 -9.69 11.02
N VAL A 33 12.83 -8.50 11.26
CA VAL A 33 13.51 -7.72 10.22
C VAL A 33 14.82 -8.39 9.80
N ASP A 34 15.61 -8.90 10.74
CA ASP A 34 16.84 -9.63 10.44
C ASP A 34 16.55 -10.91 9.64
N LEU A 35 15.52 -11.64 10.04
CA LEU A 35 15.06 -12.80 9.29
C LEU A 35 14.59 -12.43 7.87
N GLY A 36 13.90 -11.31 7.72
CA GLY A 36 13.55 -10.76 6.42
C GLY A 36 14.80 -10.50 5.57
N ALA A 37 15.87 -9.98 6.18
CA ALA A 37 17.17 -9.75 5.53
C ALA A 37 17.93 -11.04 5.17
N ASP A 38 17.72 -12.12 5.90
CA ASP A 38 18.32 -13.44 5.64
C ASP A 38 17.59 -14.22 4.52
N PHE A 39 16.26 -14.12 4.41
CA PHE A 39 15.48 -14.76 3.33
C PHE A 39 15.60 -14.05 1.96
N SER A 40 16.62 -13.23 1.83
CA SER A 40 16.65 -12.08 0.97
C SER A 40 17.80 -12.24 -0.03
N GLY A 41 17.52 -13.01 -1.08
CA GLY A 41 18.48 -13.36 -2.13
C GLY A 41 18.72 -12.26 -3.16
N GLY A 42 17.93 -11.18 -3.16
CA GLY A 42 17.93 -10.12 -4.17
C GLY A 42 18.44 -8.75 -3.70
N ARG A 43 18.82 -7.90 -4.66
CA ARG A 43 19.22 -6.49 -4.45
C ARG A 43 18.13 -5.67 -3.75
N PHE A 44 16.85 -5.96 -4.06
CA PHE A 44 15.66 -5.34 -3.47
C PHE A 44 15.61 -5.51 -1.95
N GLN A 45 15.71 -6.76 -1.49
CA GLN A 45 15.48 -7.07 -0.09
C GLN A 45 16.56 -6.44 0.80
N LYS A 46 17.83 -6.44 0.38
CA LYS A 46 18.92 -5.84 1.17
C LYS A 46 18.75 -4.33 1.39
N ARG A 47 18.20 -3.59 0.42
CA ARG A 47 18.01 -2.13 0.55
C ARG A 47 16.75 -1.79 1.34
N PHE A 48 15.62 -2.43 1.06
CA PHE A 48 14.37 -2.20 1.80
C PHE A 48 14.48 -2.67 3.25
N LEU A 49 15.00 -3.88 3.49
CA LEU A 49 15.23 -4.38 4.84
C LEU A 49 16.38 -3.65 5.51
N GLY A 50 17.39 -3.16 4.78
CA GLY A 50 18.41 -2.27 5.34
C GLY A 50 17.83 -0.95 5.86
N VAL A 51 16.79 -0.40 5.24
CA VAL A 51 16.06 0.77 5.75
C VAL A 51 15.25 0.41 6.99
N ALA A 52 14.51 -0.71 6.96
CA ALA A 52 13.76 -1.20 8.12
C ALA A 52 14.69 -1.55 9.31
N GLN A 53 15.84 -2.16 9.06
CA GLN A 53 16.90 -2.45 10.03
C GLN A 53 17.41 -1.16 10.65
N LYS A 54 17.84 -0.19 9.82
CA LYS A 54 18.27 1.13 10.32
C LYS A 54 17.19 1.81 11.17
N MET A 55 15.92 1.64 10.80
CA MET A 55 14.80 2.18 11.57
C MET A 55 14.62 1.47 12.92
N LEU A 56 14.79 0.15 13.00
CA LEU A 56 14.62 -0.59 14.25
C LEU A 56 15.91 -0.69 15.09
N CYS A 57 17.09 -0.37 14.55
CA CYS A 57 18.33 -0.31 15.34
C CYS A 57 18.33 0.82 16.38
N ASN A 58 17.49 1.84 16.22
CA ASN A 58 17.32 2.89 17.20
C ASN A 58 16.44 2.40 18.37
N GLU A 59 17.01 2.17 19.54
CA GLU A 59 16.28 1.61 20.70
C GLU A 59 15.21 2.54 21.28
N ASP A 60 15.34 3.85 21.00
CA ASP A 60 14.42 4.92 21.42
C ASP A 60 13.39 5.28 20.34
N SER A 61 13.29 4.47 19.29
CA SER A 61 12.34 4.67 18.19
C SER A 61 10.89 4.58 18.66
N ALA A 62 10.07 5.58 18.30
CA ALA A 62 8.62 5.53 18.50
C ALA A 62 7.95 4.43 17.65
N TYR A 63 8.66 3.80 16.71
CA TYR A 63 8.14 2.64 15.98
C TYR A 63 7.97 1.41 16.86
N TYR A 64 8.68 1.30 17.98
CA TYR A 64 8.39 0.24 18.94
C TYR A 64 7.03 0.43 19.62
N GLU A 65 6.62 1.67 19.90
CA GLU A 65 5.28 1.98 20.38
C GLU A 65 4.25 1.61 19.32
N LEU A 66 4.46 2.03 18.06
CA LEU A 66 3.59 1.68 16.94
C LEU A 66 3.42 0.16 16.77
N ILE A 67 4.52 -0.61 16.76
CA ILE A 67 4.48 -2.07 16.61
C ILE A 67 3.75 -2.71 17.78
N THR A 68 4.03 -2.29 19.01
CA THR A 68 3.35 -2.80 20.21
C THR A 68 1.85 -2.51 20.14
N ASP A 69 1.49 -1.30 19.70
CA ASP A 69 0.10 -0.87 19.55
C ASP A 69 -0.64 -1.70 18.50
N MET A 70 -0.04 -1.92 17.32
CA MET A 70 -0.57 -2.76 16.25
C MET A 70 -0.83 -4.20 16.73
N ILE A 71 0.13 -4.81 17.43
CA ILE A 71 0.01 -6.21 17.87
C ILE A 71 -1.03 -6.39 18.97
N THR A 72 -1.22 -5.35 19.78
CA THR A 72 -2.22 -5.34 20.85
C THR A 72 -3.63 -5.20 20.30
N HIS A 73 -3.82 -4.38 19.25
CA HIS A 73 -5.15 -3.95 18.82
C HIS A 73 -5.58 -4.49 17.46
N VAL A 74 -4.69 -5.01 16.62
CA VAL A 74 -5.05 -5.59 15.33
C VAL A 74 -5.14 -7.11 15.44
N ASP A 75 -6.17 -7.68 14.81
CA ASP A 75 -6.33 -9.12 14.67
C ASP A 75 -5.09 -9.74 14.01
N ARG A 76 -4.55 -10.79 14.65
CA ARG A 76 -3.27 -11.37 14.26
C ARG A 76 -3.30 -12.01 12.88
N GLU A 77 -4.44 -12.56 12.46
CA GLU A 77 -4.57 -13.13 11.12
C GLU A 77 -4.58 -12.03 10.05
N ILE A 78 -5.14 -10.85 10.37
CA ILE A 78 -5.04 -9.68 9.49
C ILE A 78 -3.58 -9.24 9.35
N LEU A 79 -2.85 -9.07 10.46
CA LEU A 79 -1.44 -8.68 10.43
C LEU A 79 -0.60 -9.68 9.62
N LEU A 80 -0.86 -10.97 9.82
CA LEU A 80 -0.17 -12.04 9.10
C LEU A 80 -0.49 -12.03 7.61
N GLU A 81 -1.76 -12.13 7.22
CA GLU A 81 -2.13 -12.32 5.80
C GLU A 81 -1.82 -11.06 4.99
N PHE A 82 -2.17 -9.88 5.51
CA PHE A 82 -1.80 -8.61 4.87
C PHE A 82 -0.27 -8.45 4.77
N GLY A 83 0.45 -8.76 5.86
CA GLY A 83 1.92 -8.67 5.90
C GLY A 83 2.60 -9.62 4.91
N ILE A 84 2.12 -10.86 4.78
CA ILE A 84 2.62 -11.85 3.81
C ILE A 84 2.31 -11.41 2.38
N ASN A 85 1.11 -10.87 2.14
CA ASN A 85 0.74 -10.41 0.80
C ASN A 85 1.56 -9.20 0.36
N LEU A 86 1.77 -8.22 1.24
CA LEU A 86 2.58 -7.04 0.95
C LEU A 86 4.08 -7.39 0.87
N GLY A 87 4.61 -8.10 1.85
CA GLY A 87 6.04 -8.39 1.96
C GLY A 87 6.51 -9.53 1.05
N TYR A 88 5.90 -10.70 1.16
CA TYR A 88 6.34 -11.87 0.39
C TYR A 88 5.76 -11.87 -1.03
N ASN A 89 4.44 -11.79 -1.16
CA ASN A 89 3.82 -11.93 -2.48
C ASN A 89 4.16 -10.75 -3.39
N SER A 90 4.10 -9.50 -2.91
CA SER A 90 4.43 -8.32 -3.71
C SER A 90 5.95 -8.12 -3.82
N CYS A 91 6.60 -7.86 -2.69
CA CYS A 91 7.98 -7.41 -2.65
C CYS A 91 9.04 -8.51 -2.86
N THR A 92 8.68 -9.81 -2.78
CA THR A 92 9.64 -10.92 -3.04
C THR A 92 9.27 -11.71 -4.28
N ARG A 93 8.14 -12.41 -4.26
CA ARG A 93 7.68 -13.28 -5.36
C ARG A 93 7.29 -12.44 -6.58
N GLY A 94 6.50 -11.40 -6.38
CA GLY A 94 6.04 -10.46 -7.40
C GLY A 94 7.21 -9.72 -8.03
N ALA A 95 8.08 -9.14 -7.21
CA ALA A 95 9.32 -8.50 -7.65
C ALA A 95 10.21 -9.42 -8.51
N ALA A 96 10.36 -10.70 -8.15
CA ALA A 96 11.12 -11.66 -8.96
C ALA A 96 10.45 -11.93 -10.32
N LYS A 97 9.12 -12.02 -10.34
CA LYS A 97 8.34 -12.22 -11.55
C LYS A 97 8.37 -11.00 -12.48
N ILE A 98 8.23 -9.81 -11.92
CA ILE A 98 8.35 -8.51 -12.62
C ILE A 98 9.69 -8.48 -13.36
N ARG A 99 10.82 -8.60 -12.64
CA ARG A 99 12.15 -8.59 -13.27
C ARG A 99 12.33 -9.63 -14.37
N SER A 100 11.77 -10.83 -14.19
CA SER A 100 11.83 -11.88 -15.21
C SER A 100 11.04 -11.51 -16.47
N ILE A 101 9.90 -10.84 -16.35
CA ILE A 101 9.07 -10.46 -17.49
C ILE A 101 9.68 -9.24 -18.18
N GLU A 102 10.14 -8.23 -17.43
CA GLU A 102 10.79 -7.03 -17.96
C GLU A 102 12.00 -7.42 -18.83
N ALA A 103 12.84 -8.33 -18.34
CA ALA A 103 14.00 -8.85 -19.08
C ALA A 103 13.64 -9.62 -20.36
N GLN A 104 12.42 -10.15 -20.47
CA GLN A 104 11.96 -10.95 -21.62
C GLN A 104 11.12 -10.14 -22.62
N ARG A 105 10.39 -9.13 -22.15
CA ARG A 105 9.33 -8.47 -22.93
C ARG A 105 9.54 -6.96 -23.14
N ASN A 106 10.60 -6.39 -22.57
CA ASN A 106 11.06 -5.01 -22.80
C ASN A 106 10.04 -3.89 -22.48
N PHE A 107 9.28 -4.05 -21.40
CA PHE A 107 8.43 -3.01 -20.83
C PHE A 107 8.46 -3.10 -19.31
N ASN A 108 8.30 -1.97 -18.62
CA ASN A 108 8.31 -1.92 -17.15
C ASN A 108 6.94 -2.34 -16.57
N ILE A 109 6.96 -3.01 -15.43
CA ILE A 109 5.75 -3.43 -14.70
C ILE A 109 5.75 -2.81 -13.31
N PRO A 110 4.72 -2.02 -12.95
CA PRO A 110 4.67 -1.40 -11.64
C PRO A 110 4.39 -2.45 -10.57
N TRP A 111 5.07 -2.36 -9.43
CA TRP A 111 4.87 -3.31 -8.33
C TRP A 111 3.47 -3.23 -7.67
N SER A 112 2.78 -2.10 -7.85
CA SER A 112 1.42 -1.86 -7.36
C SER A 112 0.57 -1.11 -8.38
N LEU A 113 -0.75 -1.26 -8.28
CA LEU A 113 -1.73 -0.55 -9.12
C LEU A 113 -2.68 0.29 -8.28
N SER A 114 -2.90 1.54 -8.70
CA SER A 114 -3.92 2.41 -8.11
C SER A 114 -5.17 2.45 -8.97
N LEU A 115 -6.34 2.28 -8.38
CA LEU A 115 -7.63 2.31 -9.08
C LEU A 115 -8.53 3.33 -8.40
N VAL A 116 -8.93 4.37 -9.11
CA VAL A 116 -10.00 5.26 -8.67
C VAL A 116 -11.31 4.70 -9.20
N ILE A 117 -12.14 4.22 -8.29
CA ILE A 117 -13.35 3.46 -8.59
C ILE A 117 -14.57 4.33 -8.28
N GLU A 118 -15.52 4.34 -9.21
CA GLU A 118 -16.88 4.81 -8.97
C GLU A 118 -17.81 3.60 -8.83
N GLU A 119 -18.79 3.70 -7.91
CA GLU A 119 -19.73 2.61 -7.63
C GLU A 119 -20.46 2.13 -8.89
N LYS A 120 -20.95 3.05 -9.72
CA LYS A 120 -21.64 2.72 -10.96
C LYS A 120 -20.76 1.93 -11.93
N GLU A 121 -19.52 2.36 -12.12
CA GLU A 121 -18.57 1.70 -13.01
C GLU A 121 -18.19 0.30 -12.47
N LEU A 122 -18.07 0.15 -11.15
CA LEU A 122 -17.84 -1.15 -10.53
C LEU A 122 -19.03 -2.11 -10.70
N GLU A 123 -20.26 -1.59 -10.61
CA GLU A 123 -21.48 -2.39 -10.83
C GLU A 123 -21.61 -2.84 -12.29
N GLU A 124 -21.34 -1.95 -13.25
CA GLU A 124 -21.47 -2.25 -14.68
C GLU A 124 -20.29 -3.06 -15.23
N LYS A 125 -19.07 -2.86 -14.69
CA LYS A 125 -17.81 -3.40 -15.24
C LYS A 125 -17.04 -4.25 -14.23
N GLY A 126 -17.73 -4.87 -13.27
CA GLY A 126 -17.12 -5.70 -12.23
C GLY A 126 -16.21 -6.81 -12.78
N ASP A 127 -16.59 -7.44 -13.88
CA ASP A 127 -15.78 -8.48 -14.55
C ASP A 127 -14.48 -7.92 -15.14
N VAL A 128 -14.49 -6.67 -15.62
CA VAL A 128 -13.28 -6.00 -16.14
C VAL A 128 -12.30 -5.75 -14.99
N TYR A 129 -12.79 -5.26 -13.85
CA TYR A 129 -11.95 -5.10 -12.66
C TYR A 129 -11.44 -6.43 -12.13
N ALA A 130 -12.26 -7.48 -12.10
CA ALA A 130 -11.82 -8.81 -11.68
C ALA A 130 -10.71 -9.35 -12.60
N SER A 131 -10.92 -9.24 -13.92
CA SER A 131 -9.95 -9.60 -14.96
C SER A 131 -8.64 -8.81 -14.83
N LEU A 132 -8.73 -7.50 -14.58
CA LEU A 132 -7.58 -6.63 -14.32
C LEU A 132 -6.73 -7.16 -13.15
N LEU A 133 -7.36 -7.62 -12.06
CA LEU A 133 -6.64 -8.19 -10.93
C LEU A 133 -5.98 -9.53 -11.26
N GLU A 134 -6.61 -10.41 -12.06
CA GLU A 134 -5.91 -11.65 -12.49
C GLU A 134 -4.74 -11.34 -13.42
N GLN A 135 -4.90 -10.43 -14.38
CA GLN A 135 -3.80 -9.97 -15.24
C GLN A 135 -2.67 -9.35 -14.42
N GLY A 136 -2.96 -8.52 -13.42
CA GLY A 136 -1.95 -7.95 -12.54
C GLY A 136 -1.14 -9.03 -11.81
N THR A 137 -1.80 -10.02 -11.20
CA THR A 137 -1.08 -11.15 -10.56
C THR A 137 -0.29 -12.00 -11.56
N ALA A 138 -0.76 -12.12 -12.80
CA ALA A 138 -0.03 -12.77 -13.88
C ALA A 138 1.26 -12.01 -14.23
N LEU A 139 1.28 -10.68 -14.06
CA LEU A 139 2.46 -9.83 -14.24
C LEU A 139 3.33 -9.69 -12.98
N GLY A 140 2.86 -10.16 -11.82
CA GLY A 140 3.60 -10.09 -10.54
C GLY A 140 3.15 -8.95 -9.62
N ILE A 141 2.04 -8.30 -9.94
CA ILE A 141 1.44 -7.23 -9.14
C ILE A 141 0.52 -7.86 -8.08
N TYR A 142 0.84 -7.63 -6.80
CA TYR A 142 0.07 -8.17 -5.67
C TYR A 142 -0.41 -7.08 -4.70
N THR A 143 -0.16 -5.81 -5.00
CA THR A 143 -0.58 -4.68 -4.15
C THR A 143 -1.47 -3.73 -4.94
N TYR A 144 -2.65 -3.43 -4.38
CA TYR A 144 -3.66 -2.61 -5.04
C TYR A 144 -4.16 -1.51 -4.11
N LEU A 145 -4.16 -0.28 -4.60
CA LEU A 145 -4.67 0.90 -3.90
C LEU A 145 -6.03 1.26 -4.52
N LEU A 146 -7.11 1.01 -3.78
CA LEU A 146 -8.47 1.22 -4.26
C LEU A 146 -9.05 2.49 -3.65
N PHE A 147 -9.32 3.50 -4.47
CA PHE A 147 -9.92 4.77 -4.05
C PHE A 147 -11.39 4.79 -4.43
N LEU A 148 -12.29 4.67 -3.44
CA LEU A 148 -13.72 4.80 -3.66
C LEU A 148 -14.18 6.19 -3.24
N GLN A 149 -14.39 7.09 -4.21
CA GLN A 149 -14.68 8.50 -3.93
C GLN A 149 -16.08 8.74 -3.32
N SER A 150 -17.03 7.88 -3.69
CA SER A 150 -18.42 7.87 -3.25
C SER A 150 -19.00 6.47 -3.41
N GLY A 151 -20.14 6.21 -2.76
CA GLY A 151 -20.86 4.94 -2.88
C GLY A 151 -20.52 3.91 -1.79
N ASP A 152 -21.13 2.73 -1.91
CA ASP A 152 -21.05 1.67 -0.90
C ASP A 152 -19.76 0.82 -1.03
N PRO A 153 -18.83 0.90 -0.07
CA PRO A 153 -17.58 0.14 -0.13
C PRO A 153 -17.75 -1.38 -0.06
N LYS A 154 -18.94 -1.88 0.32
CA LYS A 154 -19.22 -3.32 0.28
C LYS A 154 -19.09 -3.90 -1.13
N ARG A 155 -19.29 -3.08 -2.17
CA ARG A 155 -19.16 -3.49 -3.58
C ARG A 155 -17.74 -3.94 -3.94
N LEU A 156 -16.71 -3.46 -3.23
CA LEU A 156 -15.32 -3.84 -3.48
C LEU A 156 -15.01 -5.29 -3.07
N PHE A 157 -15.83 -5.91 -2.22
CA PHE A 157 -15.50 -7.22 -1.65
C PHE A 157 -15.60 -8.38 -2.62
N SER A 158 -16.34 -8.25 -3.73
CA SER A 158 -16.28 -9.26 -4.81
C SER A 158 -14.87 -9.35 -5.38
N LEU A 159 -14.23 -8.19 -5.61
CA LEU A 159 -12.85 -8.09 -6.10
C LEU A 159 -11.85 -8.59 -5.06
N VAL A 160 -11.96 -8.10 -3.82
CA VAL A 160 -11.01 -8.42 -2.74
C VAL A 160 -11.04 -9.90 -2.38
N LYS A 161 -12.24 -10.51 -2.26
CA LYS A 161 -12.39 -11.95 -1.96
C LYS A 161 -11.84 -12.84 -3.07
N GLY A 162 -11.88 -12.39 -4.32
CA GLY A 162 -11.35 -13.12 -5.47
C GLY A 162 -9.82 -13.21 -5.50
N ARG A 163 -9.11 -12.44 -4.66
CA ARG A 163 -7.64 -12.33 -4.63
C ARG A 163 -7.08 -12.35 -3.20
N PRO A 164 -7.23 -13.46 -2.46
CA PRO A 164 -6.76 -13.55 -1.08
C PRO A 164 -5.24 -13.42 -0.93
N ASP A 165 -4.46 -13.61 -2.00
CA ASP A 165 -3.01 -13.47 -2.00
C ASP A 165 -2.50 -12.07 -2.37
N CYS A 166 -3.41 -11.12 -2.60
CA CYS A 166 -3.10 -9.71 -2.82
C CYS A 166 -3.34 -8.88 -1.54
N ALA A 167 -2.57 -7.80 -1.38
CA ALA A 167 -2.78 -6.80 -0.34
C ALA A 167 -3.57 -5.62 -0.92
N PHE A 168 -4.70 -5.29 -0.31
CA PHE A 168 -5.56 -4.18 -0.72
C PHE A 168 -5.51 -3.05 0.30
N VAL A 169 -5.19 -1.84 -0.17
CA VAL A 169 -5.35 -0.61 0.62
C VAL A 169 -6.57 0.12 0.09
N VAL A 170 -7.62 0.20 0.91
CA VAL A 170 -8.91 0.77 0.52
C VAL A 170 -9.05 2.17 1.12
N PHE A 171 -9.10 3.19 0.27
CA PHE A 171 -9.18 4.60 0.64
C PHE A 171 -10.63 5.05 0.66
N LEU A 172 -11.14 5.44 1.83
CA LEU A 172 -12.54 5.79 2.09
C LEU A 172 -12.69 7.09 2.88
N LYS A 173 -13.82 7.77 2.71
CA LYS A 173 -14.27 8.79 3.67
C LYS A 173 -14.76 8.13 4.96
N GLY A 174 -14.67 8.82 6.09
CA GLY A 174 -15.10 8.28 7.39
C GLY A 174 -16.55 7.78 7.37
N VAL A 175 -17.45 8.52 6.73
CA VAL A 175 -18.88 8.17 6.60
C VAL A 175 -19.15 6.85 5.85
N GLN A 176 -18.20 6.35 5.06
CA GLN A 176 -18.32 5.08 4.34
C GLN A 176 -17.93 3.88 5.22
N VAL A 177 -17.29 4.09 6.37
CA VAL A 177 -16.79 3.03 7.26
C VAL A 177 -17.91 2.52 8.18
N THR A 178 -18.95 1.95 7.57
CA THR A 178 -20.11 1.40 8.28
C THR A 178 -19.76 0.10 9.03
N LYS A 179 -20.65 -0.34 9.92
CA LYS A 179 -20.47 -1.62 10.63
C LYS A 179 -20.37 -2.80 9.66
N GLU A 180 -21.23 -2.84 8.66
CA GLU A 180 -21.27 -3.91 7.66
C GLU A 180 -19.97 -3.95 6.83
N TYR A 181 -19.42 -2.78 6.46
CA TYR A 181 -18.12 -2.71 5.81
C TYR A 181 -17.01 -3.33 6.69
N ARG A 182 -16.98 -2.98 7.99
CA ARG A 182 -15.96 -3.50 8.91
C ARG A 182 -16.06 -5.01 9.13
N GLU A 183 -17.28 -5.54 9.24
CA GLU A 183 -17.51 -7.00 9.31
C GLU A 183 -16.96 -7.71 8.06
N MET A 184 -17.19 -7.15 6.86
CA MET A 184 -16.66 -7.71 5.62
C MET A 184 -15.13 -7.59 5.54
N ALA A 185 -14.55 -6.46 5.96
CA ALA A 185 -13.10 -6.23 6.00
C ALA A 185 -12.40 -7.22 6.93
N GLY A 186 -13.00 -7.48 8.10
CA GLY A 186 -12.51 -8.46 9.07
C GLY A 186 -12.55 -9.91 8.56
N ALA A 187 -13.44 -10.22 7.62
CA ALA A 187 -13.59 -11.58 7.08
C ALA A 187 -12.56 -11.95 6.00
N VAL A 188 -11.99 -10.98 5.28
CA VAL A 188 -11.06 -11.24 4.16
C VAL A 188 -9.59 -11.20 4.53
N LYS A 189 -9.24 -10.56 5.65
CA LYS A 189 -7.89 -10.50 6.26
C LYS A 189 -6.78 -9.84 5.42
N ASN A 190 -7.03 -9.52 4.15
CA ASN A 190 -6.07 -8.97 3.21
C ASN A 190 -6.29 -7.47 2.89
N VAL A 191 -7.03 -6.77 3.75
CA VAL A 191 -7.39 -5.34 3.58
C VAL A 191 -6.80 -4.48 4.69
N MET A 192 -6.22 -3.35 4.30
CA MET A 192 -6.00 -2.19 5.16
C MET A 192 -6.92 -1.05 4.72
N THR A 193 -7.62 -0.43 5.67
CA THR A 193 -8.48 0.73 5.37
C THR A 193 -7.76 2.05 5.64
N ALA A 194 -7.62 2.92 4.65
CA ALA A 194 -7.10 4.28 4.82
C ALA A 194 -8.27 5.27 4.85
N VAL A 195 -8.48 5.94 5.99
CA VAL A 195 -9.61 6.86 6.20
C VAL A 195 -9.20 8.29 5.85
N CYS A 196 -10.03 9.02 5.09
CA CYS A 196 -9.77 10.41 4.75
C CYS A 196 -9.65 11.26 6.02
N GLY A 197 -8.63 12.10 6.11
CA GLY A 197 -8.32 13.00 7.22
C GLY A 197 -9.28 14.19 7.37
N GLU A 198 -10.56 13.98 7.07
CA GLU A 198 -11.63 14.98 7.06
C GLU A 198 -12.76 14.54 8.02
N GLU A 199 -14.01 14.86 7.69
CA GLU A 199 -15.18 14.55 8.50
C GLU A 199 -15.30 13.05 8.85
N ALA A 200 -15.73 12.77 10.07
CA ALA A 200 -15.93 11.43 10.65
C ALA A 200 -14.66 10.54 10.70
N MET A 201 -13.46 11.08 10.49
CA MET A 201 -12.21 10.31 10.52
C MET A 201 -11.97 9.64 11.88
N GLU A 202 -12.10 10.39 12.98
CA GLU A 202 -11.80 9.90 14.33
C GLU A 202 -12.76 8.78 14.75
N GLU A 203 -14.05 8.93 14.47
CA GLU A 203 -15.08 7.91 14.72
C GLU A 203 -14.82 6.64 13.91
N ALA A 204 -14.56 6.78 12.60
CA ALA A 204 -14.28 5.67 11.72
C ALA A 204 -13.01 4.90 12.14
N CYS A 205 -11.92 5.62 12.46
CA CYS A 205 -10.68 5.01 12.96
C CYS A 205 -10.90 4.30 14.29
N GLY A 206 -11.64 4.92 15.23
CA GLY A 206 -11.99 4.30 16.51
C GLY A 206 -12.79 3.00 16.32
N ALA A 207 -13.72 2.97 15.36
CA ALA A 207 -14.51 1.79 15.05
C ALA A 207 -13.67 0.68 14.40
N LEU A 208 -12.80 1.01 13.44
CA LEU A 208 -11.84 0.06 12.83
C LEU A 208 -10.93 -0.56 13.88
N ARG A 209 -10.40 0.27 14.79
CA ARG A 209 -9.55 -0.17 15.88
C ARG A 209 -10.27 -1.10 16.85
N LYS A 210 -11.50 -0.76 17.25
CA LYS A 210 -12.31 -1.58 18.15
C LYS A 210 -12.57 -2.98 17.56
N ASP A 211 -12.76 -3.04 16.24
CA ASP A 211 -13.05 -4.28 15.53
C ASP A 211 -11.77 -5.05 15.11
N GLY A 212 -10.59 -4.60 15.56
CA GLY A 212 -9.34 -5.30 15.32
C GLY A 212 -8.78 -5.15 13.91
N LEU A 213 -9.22 -4.15 13.15
CA LEU A 213 -8.86 -4.01 11.73
C LEU A 213 -7.57 -3.21 11.55
N LEU A 214 -6.84 -3.51 10.47
CA LEU A 214 -5.66 -2.76 10.08
C LEU A 214 -6.09 -1.48 9.34
N TYR A 215 -5.62 -0.32 9.81
CA TYR A 215 -6.02 0.96 9.23
C TYR A 215 -4.93 2.03 9.26
N GLY A 216 -5.17 3.07 8.46
CA GLY A 216 -4.42 4.31 8.46
C GLY A 216 -5.32 5.47 8.11
N VAL A 217 -4.71 6.62 7.85
CA VAL A 217 -5.38 7.82 7.36
C VAL A 217 -4.73 8.34 6.10
N TYR A 218 -5.45 9.12 5.31
CA TYR A 218 -4.86 9.82 4.17
C TYR A 218 -5.36 11.25 4.02
N GLY A 219 -4.54 12.10 3.40
CA GLY A 219 -4.88 13.48 3.11
C GLY A 219 -4.28 13.94 1.79
N LYS A 220 -4.87 14.97 1.20
CA LYS A 220 -4.36 15.60 -0.02
C LYS A 220 -3.65 16.92 0.28
N TYR A 221 -2.54 17.17 -0.40
CA TYR A 221 -1.79 18.43 -0.27
C TYR A 221 -1.69 19.21 -1.58
N SER A 222 -1.60 20.53 -1.46
CA SER A 222 -1.30 21.49 -2.52
C SER A 222 -0.59 22.71 -1.94
N GLN A 223 -0.26 23.67 -2.79
CA GLN A 223 0.31 24.97 -2.40
C GLN A 223 -0.53 25.65 -1.31
N GLY A 224 -1.86 25.50 -1.38
CA GLY A 224 -2.80 26.17 -0.47
C GLY A 224 -2.84 25.60 0.95
N ASN A 225 -2.32 24.40 1.19
CA ASN A 225 -2.28 23.81 2.54
C ASN A 225 -0.90 23.26 2.93
N LYS A 226 0.13 23.47 2.10
CA LYS A 226 1.48 22.92 2.33
C LYS A 226 2.05 23.32 3.68
N ASP A 227 1.84 24.57 4.12
CA ASP A 227 2.43 25.07 5.36
C ASP A 227 1.92 24.28 6.58
N GLY A 228 0.65 23.88 6.56
CA GLY A 228 0.06 23.00 7.59
C GLY A 228 0.58 21.56 7.55
N ILE A 229 1.08 21.10 6.41
CA ILE A 229 1.81 19.82 6.30
C ILE A 229 3.22 19.98 6.88
N LEU A 230 3.98 20.96 6.38
CA LEU A 230 5.40 21.14 6.68
C LEU A 230 5.68 21.50 8.14
N ASN A 231 4.74 22.20 8.80
CA ASN A 231 4.85 22.52 10.22
C ASN A 231 4.32 21.39 11.15
N GLY A 232 3.85 20.28 10.59
CA GLY A 232 3.34 19.13 11.33
C GLY A 232 1.92 19.25 11.88
N SER A 233 1.21 20.36 11.64
CA SER A 233 -0.16 20.55 12.12
C SER A 233 -1.11 19.48 11.60
N TRP A 234 -0.99 19.12 10.32
CA TRP A 234 -1.80 18.06 9.72
C TRP A 234 -1.56 16.71 10.39
N LEU A 235 -0.29 16.34 10.58
CA LEU A 235 0.06 15.07 11.23
C LEU A 235 -0.43 15.04 12.69
N ALA A 236 -0.29 16.15 13.41
CA ALA A 236 -0.80 16.28 14.77
C ALA A 236 -2.32 16.12 14.84
N ALA A 237 -3.07 16.65 13.87
CA ALA A 237 -4.52 16.45 13.78
C ALA A 237 -4.87 14.98 13.52
N MET A 238 -4.11 14.30 12.65
CA MET A 238 -4.32 12.89 12.32
C MET A 238 -4.12 11.95 13.50
N LYS A 239 -3.28 12.32 14.49
CA LYS A 239 -3.05 11.50 15.71
C LYS A 239 -4.32 11.19 16.51
N LYS A 240 -5.37 11.99 16.37
CA LYS A 240 -6.67 11.72 17.01
C LYS A 240 -7.24 10.36 16.61
N GLY A 241 -7.03 9.94 15.36
CA GLY A 241 -7.42 8.62 14.87
C GLY A 241 -6.48 7.48 15.28
N LYS A 242 -5.35 7.77 15.95
CA LYS A 242 -4.27 6.81 16.25
C LYS A 242 -3.87 5.93 15.06
N PRO A 243 -3.59 6.51 13.87
CA PRO A 243 -3.36 5.72 12.66
C PRO A 243 -2.01 5.00 12.70
N TYR A 244 -1.95 3.78 12.16
CA TYR A 244 -0.68 3.08 11.96
C TYR A 244 0.11 3.65 10.77
N PHE A 245 -0.62 4.06 9.73
CA PHE A 245 -0.09 4.70 8.52
C PHE A 245 -0.76 6.04 8.27
N ALA A 246 0.00 7.03 7.82
CA ALA A 246 -0.52 8.29 7.31
C ALA A 246 -0.03 8.50 5.88
N PHE A 247 -0.95 8.67 4.94
CA PHE A 247 -0.67 8.83 3.53
C PHE A 247 -0.94 10.26 3.07
N LEU A 248 0.00 10.84 2.33
CA LEU A 248 -0.14 12.13 1.67
C LEU A 248 -0.18 11.92 0.16
N ALA A 249 -1.09 12.62 -0.51
CA ALA A 249 -1.20 12.61 -1.97
C ALA A 249 -1.28 14.02 -2.52
N ALA A 250 -0.50 14.32 -3.56
CA ALA A 250 -0.60 15.61 -4.23
C ALA A 250 -1.98 15.77 -4.89
N LYS A 251 -2.59 16.96 -4.76
CA LYS A 251 -3.72 17.35 -5.61
C LYS A 251 -3.25 17.54 -7.05
N GLU A 252 -4.19 17.44 -7.98
CA GLU A 252 -3.97 17.87 -9.35
C GLU A 252 -3.52 19.34 -9.40
N GLY A 253 -2.58 19.68 -10.28
CA GLY A 253 -1.99 21.02 -10.36
C GLY A 253 -0.99 21.38 -9.24
N CYS A 254 -0.69 20.47 -8.31
CA CYS A 254 0.37 20.70 -7.31
C CYS A 254 1.74 20.86 -8.00
N THR A 255 2.49 21.90 -7.64
CA THR A 255 3.80 22.20 -8.25
C THR A 255 4.87 21.20 -7.80
N ASP A 256 5.86 20.96 -8.66
CA ASP A 256 6.98 20.08 -8.32
C ASP A 256 7.77 20.58 -7.11
N GLN A 257 7.86 21.90 -6.93
CA GLN A 257 8.45 22.48 -5.73
C GLN A 257 7.71 22.05 -4.46
N THR A 258 6.37 22.14 -4.46
CA THR A 258 5.56 21.73 -3.31
C THR A 258 5.67 20.23 -3.05
N ARG A 259 5.67 19.41 -4.11
CA ARG A 259 5.86 17.96 -3.99
C ARG A 259 7.21 17.61 -3.35
N ARG A 260 8.29 18.28 -3.75
CA ARG A 260 9.62 18.08 -3.17
C ARG A 260 9.66 18.47 -1.69
N GLU A 261 9.19 19.68 -1.34
CA GLU A 261 9.17 20.16 0.04
C GLU A 261 8.37 19.22 0.97
N VAL A 262 7.19 18.77 0.52
CA VAL A 262 6.38 17.83 1.29
C VAL A 262 7.07 16.47 1.43
N TYR A 263 7.73 15.97 0.39
CA TYR A 263 8.44 14.70 0.47
C TYR A 263 9.68 14.77 1.39
N GLU A 264 10.43 15.87 1.38
CA GLU A 264 11.52 16.12 2.31
C GLU A 264 11.03 16.13 3.77
N TYR A 265 9.88 16.76 4.03
CA TYR A 265 9.22 16.70 5.32
C TYR A 265 8.83 15.26 5.71
N VAL A 266 8.22 14.49 4.79
CA VAL A 266 7.87 13.07 5.02
C VAL A 266 9.10 12.26 5.42
N LEU A 267 10.22 12.41 4.69
CA LEU A 267 11.48 11.74 5.00
C LEU A 267 12.05 12.19 6.35
N THR A 268 11.97 13.47 6.68
CA THR A 268 12.43 14.01 7.97
C THR A 268 11.66 13.37 9.13
N VAL A 269 10.33 13.32 9.05
CA VAL A 269 9.50 12.67 10.07
C VAL A 269 9.86 11.19 10.19
N ARG A 270 9.93 10.47 9.06
CA ARG A 270 10.23 9.02 9.05
C ARG A 270 11.62 8.71 9.61
N ASN A 271 12.63 9.49 9.25
CA ASN A 271 14.00 9.30 9.73
C ASN A 271 14.19 9.72 11.18
N SER A 272 13.42 10.71 11.67
CA SER A 272 13.45 11.11 13.08
C SER A 272 12.95 10.02 14.01
N GLN A 273 12.02 9.18 13.52
CA GLN A 273 11.33 8.13 14.27
C GLN A 273 10.73 8.63 15.60
N SER A 274 10.40 9.91 15.67
CA SER A 274 9.84 10.57 16.85
C SER A 274 8.33 10.38 16.99
N GLN A 275 7.70 9.78 15.97
CA GLN A 275 6.24 9.64 15.88
C GLN A 275 5.90 8.16 15.67
N PRO A 276 4.92 7.60 16.42
CA PRO A 276 4.48 6.21 16.26
C PRO A 276 3.52 6.07 15.07
N VAL A 277 3.96 6.47 13.88
CA VAL A 277 3.18 6.40 12.63
C VAL A 277 4.13 6.32 11.44
N VAL A 278 3.78 5.49 10.45
CA VAL A 278 4.50 5.46 9.17
C VAL A 278 3.89 6.51 8.25
N LEU A 279 4.57 7.67 8.14
CA LEU A 279 4.18 8.73 7.22
C LEU A 279 4.74 8.46 5.82
N MET A 280 3.88 8.50 4.80
CA MET A 280 4.22 8.21 3.40
C MET A 280 3.63 9.24 2.43
N ASP A 281 4.35 9.52 1.34
CA ASP A 281 3.79 10.15 0.15
C ASP A 281 3.47 9.05 -0.88
N LEU A 282 2.20 8.97 -1.31
CA LEU A 282 1.74 7.87 -2.15
C LEU A 282 2.47 7.80 -3.49
N LYS A 283 2.83 8.93 -4.12
CA LYS A 283 3.52 8.90 -5.42
C LYS A 283 5.00 8.60 -5.21
N GLN A 284 5.67 9.38 -4.36
CA GLN A 284 7.12 9.31 -4.21
C GLN A 284 7.58 8.00 -3.57
N ASP A 285 6.87 7.50 -2.55
CA ASP A 285 7.24 6.21 -1.94
C ASP A 285 6.91 5.04 -2.87
N THR A 286 5.83 5.11 -3.67
CA THR A 286 5.56 4.08 -4.69
C THR A 286 6.67 4.00 -5.72
N LEU A 287 7.13 5.15 -6.24
CA LEU A 287 8.24 5.21 -7.20
C LEU A 287 9.58 4.78 -6.58
N THR A 288 9.80 5.13 -5.31
CA THR A 288 10.99 4.70 -4.57
C THR A 288 11.01 3.20 -4.39
N ILE A 289 9.89 2.59 -4.02
CA ILE A 289 9.77 1.13 -3.89
C ILE A 289 9.95 0.46 -5.26
N ASP A 290 9.35 1.01 -6.31
CA ASP A 290 9.46 0.50 -7.68
C ASP A 290 10.92 0.46 -8.14
N GLY A 291 11.65 1.58 -8.04
CA GLY A 291 13.08 1.63 -8.38
C GLY A 291 14.00 0.81 -7.46
N ILE A 292 13.47 0.19 -6.40
CA ILE A 292 14.19 -0.83 -5.62
C ILE A 292 13.85 -2.25 -6.16
N ILE A 293 12.64 -2.45 -6.70
CA ILE A 293 12.10 -3.73 -7.20
C ILE A 293 12.61 -4.07 -8.60
N SER A 294 12.56 -3.09 -9.50
CA SER A 294 12.91 -3.15 -10.92
C SER A 294 13.98 -2.11 -11.24
N ASP A 295 14.66 -2.28 -12.37
CA ASP A 295 15.70 -1.33 -12.83
C ASP A 295 15.09 -0.06 -13.45
N GLY A 296 13.83 -0.14 -13.93
CA GLY A 296 13.06 1.00 -14.42
C GLY A 296 12.04 1.49 -13.40
N ILE A 297 11.92 2.81 -13.25
CA ILE A 297 10.93 3.45 -12.37
C ILE A 297 9.64 3.68 -13.17
N CYS A 298 8.54 3.06 -12.72
CA CYS A 298 7.23 3.25 -13.28
C CYS A 298 6.12 3.26 -12.21
N MET A 299 4.95 3.73 -12.61
CA MET A 299 3.74 3.73 -11.80
C MET A 299 2.55 3.69 -12.74
N ALA A 300 1.50 2.95 -12.38
CA ALA A 300 0.21 3.01 -13.06
C ALA A 300 -0.91 3.25 -12.07
N ALA A 301 -1.73 4.24 -12.41
CA ALA A 301 -3.02 4.50 -11.80
C ALA A 301 -4.09 4.55 -12.90
N PHE A 302 -5.29 4.07 -12.62
CA PHE A 302 -6.43 4.23 -13.51
C PHE A 302 -7.48 5.12 -12.86
N ASP A 303 -7.94 6.12 -13.60
CA ASP A 303 -8.99 7.03 -13.15
C ASP A 303 -10.39 6.39 -13.28
N PRO A 304 -11.47 7.06 -12.85
CA PRO A 304 -12.82 6.49 -12.93
C PRO A 304 -13.28 6.10 -14.33
N LYS A 305 -12.70 6.73 -15.37
CA LYS A 305 -13.01 6.44 -16.77
C LYS A 305 -12.14 5.32 -17.34
N GLY A 306 -11.28 4.73 -16.51
CA GLY A 306 -10.35 3.67 -16.89
C GLY A 306 -9.10 4.17 -17.59
N GLN A 307 -8.84 5.48 -17.63
CA GLN A 307 -7.68 6.03 -18.33
C GLN A 307 -6.40 5.86 -17.51
N LEU A 308 -5.30 5.46 -18.15
CA LEU A 308 -4.00 5.33 -17.51
C LEU A 308 -3.38 6.69 -17.14
N HIS A 309 -2.91 6.78 -15.90
CA HIS A 309 -2.03 7.81 -15.37
C HIS A 309 -0.71 7.18 -14.94
N THR A 310 0.39 7.75 -15.44
CA THR A 310 1.76 7.32 -15.14
C THR A 310 2.48 8.34 -14.27
N ASN A 311 3.74 8.09 -13.92
CA ASN A 311 4.61 9.08 -13.28
C ASN A 311 4.80 10.35 -14.14
N GLU A 312 4.66 10.24 -15.46
CA GLU A 312 4.74 11.32 -16.45
C GLU A 312 3.42 12.05 -16.70
N GLY A 313 2.31 11.56 -16.13
CA GLY A 313 0.97 12.11 -16.32
C GLY A 313 0.01 11.14 -17.03
N MET A 314 -1.16 11.67 -17.39
CA MET A 314 -2.20 10.92 -18.09
C MET A 314 -1.75 10.56 -19.51
N LYS A 315 -1.97 9.31 -19.92
CA LYS A 315 -1.76 8.89 -21.32
C LYS A 315 -3.10 9.02 -22.05
N GLU A 316 -3.12 9.70 -23.20
CA GLU A 316 -4.33 9.90 -24.00
C GLU A 316 -4.54 8.78 -25.03
N GLY A 317 -5.79 8.39 -25.27
CA GLY A 317 -6.18 7.40 -26.27
C GLY A 317 -6.80 6.13 -25.69
N GLU A 318 -7.65 5.47 -26.47
CA GLU A 318 -8.39 4.27 -26.07
C GLU A 318 -7.47 3.08 -25.78
N GLN A 319 -6.30 3.01 -26.43
CA GLN A 319 -5.30 1.96 -26.21
C GLN A 319 -4.75 1.94 -24.78
N TYR A 320 -4.90 3.03 -24.01
CA TYR A 320 -4.48 3.12 -22.60
C TYR A 320 -5.66 3.03 -21.62
N ASN A 321 -6.82 2.58 -22.08
CA ASN A 321 -8.03 2.48 -21.27
C ASN A 321 -8.32 1.03 -20.85
N ILE A 322 -8.43 0.76 -19.54
CA ILE A 322 -8.66 -0.60 -19.00
C ILE A 322 -10.04 -1.18 -19.31
N PHE A 323 -11.00 -0.34 -19.72
CA PHE A 323 -12.31 -0.80 -20.16
C PHE A 323 -12.33 -1.22 -21.63
N GLN A 324 -11.26 -0.95 -22.38
CA GLN A 324 -11.15 -1.27 -23.80
C GLN A 324 -10.03 -2.29 -24.08
N ASN A 325 -8.98 -2.30 -23.26
CA ASN A 325 -7.77 -3.08 -23.51
C ASN A 325 -7.32 -3.87 -22.27
N SER A 326 -6.53 -4.91 -22.51
CA SER A 326 -5.91 -5.69 -21.44
C SER A 326 -4.85 -4.84 -20.71
N LEU A 327 -4.66 -5.08 -19.42
CA LEU A 327 -3.62 -4.43 -18.62
C LEU A 327 -2.25 -4.65 -19.24
N GLU A 328 -1.96 -5.87 -19.68
CA GLU A 328 -0.66 -6.20 -20.28
C GLU A 328 -0.42 -5.37 -21.54
N SER A 329 -1.40 -5.28 -22.45
CA SER A 329 -1.28 -4.46 -23.67
C SER A 329 -1.07 -2.99 -23.34
N ILE A 330 -1.83 -2.46 -22.37
CA ILE A 330 -1.70 -1.06 -21.92
C ILE A 330 -0.28 -0.78 -21.40
N LEU A 331 0.27 -1.65 -20.55
CA LEU A 331 1.61 -1.48 -19.98
C LEU A 331 2.70 -1.66 -21.04
N GLN A 332 2.55 -2.64 -21.93
CA GLN A 332 3.48 -2.86 -23.05
C GLN A 332 3.61 -1.62 -23.94
N ASP A 333 2.50 -0.92 -24.19
CA ASP A 333 2.54 0.28 -25.01
C ASP A 333 3.01 1.52 -24.25
N ALA A 334 2.53 1.70 -23.01
CA ALA A 334 2.79 2.91 -22.23
C ALA A 334 4.16 2.94 -21.53
N MET A 335 4.77 1.78 -21.26
CA MET A 335 5.94 1.65 -20.38
C MET A 335 7.14 0.96 -21.03
N LYS A 336 7.31 1.12 -22.35
CA LYS A 336 8.45 0.56 -23.09
C LYS A 336 9.77 1.03 -22.49
N ILE A 337 10.70 0.09 -22.31
CA ILE A 337 12.07 0.40 -21.91
C ILE A 337 12.76 0.95 -23.16
N GLN A 338 13.16 2.22 -23.12
CA GLN A 338 13.96 2.83 -24.19
C GLN A 338 15.43 2.45 -23.96
N ASP A 339 16.09 2.02 -25.03
CA ASP A 339 17.50 1.60 -25.04
C ASP A 339 18.49 2.73 -24.68
#